data_AF-A0A953Q9B6-F1
#
_entry.id   AF-A0A953Q9B6-F1
#
_cell.length_a   1.000
_cell.length_b   1.000
_cell.length_c   1.000
_cell.angle_alpha   90.00
_cell.angle_beta   90.00
_cell.angle_gamma   90.00
#
_symmetry.space_group_name_H-M   'P 1'
#
loop_
_entity.id
_entity.type
_entity.pdbx_description
1 polymer ?
#
loop_
_entity_poly.entity_id
_entity_poly.type
_entity_poly.pdbx_seq_one_letter_code
_entity_poly.pdbx_strand_id
1 'polypeptide(L)'
;MSTAVLTNRLELNSVADTALKAATRFWFVVAFIGQLVFAFTLASFYGLTALRGDFHGWSRFITHGYVTGDTMGNLAVAMHVGSACVIMLAGALQLVPQIRSRFPIFHRWNGRIYILTAVALSVAGVYMHWIRGSVGGPVQHISGTLNAVLIWVCAGTALRYALARDFRRHRRWALRAFVVVSASWFLRIALFLTLLAFKGSVGFDPATLQGPLLTFMAFGSYLVPLAVLEIYLRAQDRPGALRRMATAGMLFVLTLGMGAGIVAVGMAIWVPQVKAAYDPRTSIAETLSATIASSGVDAAVKQYHDLKAAGSATYNFDEGELNALGYTLIGAKKLKEAIRMFQLNVEAYPQSSNVYDSLGEAYMDDGNKPLAIANYQKSLELNPKNRGAVVMLQKLKAP
;
A
#
# COMPACT_ATOMS: atom_id res chain seq x y z
N MET A 1 32.23 -17.06 44.40
CA MET A 1 31.29 -16.04 43.88
C MET A 1 30.27 -15.77 44.98
N SER A 2 30.10 -14.55 45.48
CA SER A 2 29.22 -14.30 46.64
C SER A 2 27.74 -14.44 46.27
N THR A 3 26.91 -14.85 47.23
CA THR A 3 25.45 -14.98 47.11
C THR A 3 24.78 -13.71 46.59
N ALA A 4 25.26 -12.53 47.01
CA ALA A 4 24.77 -11.22 46.56
C ALA A 4 24.99 -10.96 45.05
N VAL A 5 26.11 -11.43 44.48
CA VAL A 5 26.38 -11.29 43.03
C VAL A 5 25.48 -12.23 42.22
N LEU A 6 25.18 -13.41 42.75
CA LEU A 6 24.25 -14.37 42.15
C LEU A 6 22.81 -13.87 42.16
N THR A 7 22.32 -13.33 43.28
CA THR A 7 20.98 -12.75 43.38
C THR A 7 20.79 -11.56 42.45
N ASN A 8 21.74 -10.61 42.43
CA ASN A 8 21.69 -9.47 41.51
C ASN A 8 21.66 -9.90 40.03
N ARG A 9 22.42 -10.94 39.66
CA ARG A 9 22.39 -11.49 38.29
C ARG A 9 21.06 -12.16 37.96
N LEU A 10 20.44 -12.86 38.90
CA LEU A 10 19.14 -13.50 38.69
C LEU A 10 18.03 -12.46 38.54
N GLU A 11 18.03 -11.41 39.37
CA GLU A 11 17.08 -10.30 39.28
C GLU A 11 17.20 -9.54 37.95
N LEU A 12 18.41 -9.18 37.52
CA LEU A 12 18.63 -8.52 36.22
C LEU A 12 18.11 -9.35 35.04
N ASN A 13 18.32 -10.67 35.07
CA ASN A 13 17.83 -11.54 34.00
C ASN A 13 16.30 -11.63 34.00
N SER A 14 15.67 -11.67 35.18
CA SER A 14 14.20 -11.67 35.33
C SER A 14 13.57 -10.37 34.82
N VAL A 15 14.15 -9.22 35.18
CA VAL A 15 13.71 -7.90 34.70
C VAL A 15 13.88 -7.81 33.18
N ALA A 16 15.02 -8.24 32.65
CA ALA A 16 15.26 -8.20 31.21
C ALA A 16 14.33 -9.12 30.41
N ASP A 17 13.98 -10.31 30.95
CA ASP A 17 12.98 -11.19 30.34
C ASP A 17 11.58 -10.57 30.34
N THR A 18 11.22 -9.91 31.43
CA THR A 18 9.93 -9.22 31.57
C THR A 18 9.83 -8.06 30.58
N ALA A 19 10.88 -7.22 30.49
CA ALA A 19 10.97 -6.12 29.55
C ALA A 19 10.87 -6.59 28.10
N LEU A 20 11.62 -7.64 27.72
CA LEU A 20 11.58 -8.17 26.36
C LEU A 20 10.20 -8.73 25.99
N LYS A 21 9.54 -9.45 26.92
CA LYS A 21 8.16 -9.94 26.72
C LYS A 21 7.17 -8.79 26.56
N ALA A 22 7.28 -7.75 27.40
CA ALA A 22 6.41 -6.58 27.33
C ALA A 22 6.58 -5.83 26.00
N ALA A 23 7.83 -5.55 25.59
CA ALA A 23 8.13 -4.90 24.33
C ALA A 23 7.62 -5.70 23.11
N THR A 24 7.78 -7.03 23.13
CA THR A 24 7.25 -7.90 22.07
C THR A 24 5.72 -7.85 22.00
N ARG A 25 5.05 -7.89 23.16
CA ARG A 25 3.58 -7.81 23.22
C ARG A 25 3.09 -6.45 22.72
N PHE A 26 3.74 -5.37 23.15
CA PHE A 26 3.42 -4.03 22.69
C PHE A 26 3.58 -3.90 21.17
N TRP A 27 4.70 -4.37 20.62
CA TRP A 27 4.93 -4.41 19.17
C TRP A 27 3.81 -5.18 18.45
N PHE A 28 3.47 -6.38 18.94
CA PHE A 28 2.44 -7.21 18.33
C PHE A 28 1.06 -6.54 18.37
N VAL A 29 0.68 -5.94 19.49
CA VAL A 29 -0.61 -5.25 19.63
C VAL A 29 -0.70 -4.07 18.67
N VAL A 30 0.34 -3.23 18.58
CA VAL A 30 0.34 -2.08 17.67
C VAL A 30 0.31 -2.55 16.21
N ALA A 31 1.11 -3.56 15.85
CA ALA A 31 1.10 -4.14 14.51
C ALA A 31 -0.26 -4.74 14.15
N PHE A 32 -0.87 -5.47 15.10
CA PHE A 32 -2.18 -6.08 14.91
C PHE A 32 -3.27 -5.03 14.69
N ILE A 33 -3.34 -4.00 15.53
CA ILE A 33 -4.30 -2.90 15.38
C ILE A 33 -4.09 -2.20 14.03
N GLY A 34 -2.84 -1.88 13.68
CA GLY A 34 -2.53 -1.23 12.40
C GLY A 34 -2.88 -2.09 11.18
N GLN A 35 -2.68 -3.40 11.25
CA GLN A 35 -3.14 -4.32 10.21
C GLN A 35 -4.67 -4.40 10.17
N LEU A 36 -5.37 -4.47 11.31
CA LEU A 36 -6.83 -4.47 11.32
C LEU A 36 -7.42 -3.21 10.68
N VAL A 37 -6.90 -2.02 11.03
CA VAL A 37 -7.34 -0.75 10.44
C VAL A 37 -7.10 -0.75 8.93
N PHE A 38 -5.94 -1.23 8.48
CA PHE A 38 -5.64 -1.29 7.05
C PHE A 38 -6.54 -2.31 6.31
N ALA A 39 -6.80 -3.48 6.90
CA ALA A 39 -7.70 -4.48 6.33
C ALA A 39 -9.14 -3.96 6.24
N PHE A 40 -9.60 -3.29 7.30
CA PHE A 40 -10.90 -2.62 7.31
C PHE A 40 -10.99 -1.58 6.19
N THR A 41 -9.96 -0.75 6.02
CA THR A 41 -9.93 0.27 4.97
C THR A 41 -10.04 -0.35 3.57
N LEU A 42 -9.27 -1.40 3.29
CA LEU A 42 -9.31 -2.10 2.01
C LEU A 42 -10.68 -2.74 1.78
N ALA A 43 -11.24 -3.39 2.80
CA ALA A 43 -12.56 -4.03 2.72
C ALA A 43 -13.69 -3.00 2.56
N SER A 44 -13.63 -1.87 3.25
CA SER A 44 -14.59 -0.79 3.10
C SER A 44 -14.55 -0.23 1.68
N PHE A 45 -13.39 0.21 1.19
CA PHE A 45 -13.35 0.83 -0.14
C PHE A 45 -13.54 -0.18 -1.27
N TYR A 46 -12.64 -1.14 -1.43
CA TYR A 46 -12.68 -2.06 -2.58
C TYR A 46 -13.81 -3.08 -2.47
N GLY A 47 -14.17 -3.49 -1.25
CA GLY A 47 -15.28 -4.41 -1.04
C GLY A 47 -16.64 -3.75 -1.30
N LEU A 48 -16.90 -2.55 -0.78
CA LEU A 48 -18.19 -1.88 -1.01
C LEU A 48 -18.36 -1.41 -2.46
N THR A 49 -17.31 -0.87 -3.08
CA THR A 49 -17.34 -0.48 -4.50
C THR A 49 -17.63 -1.68 -5.39
N ALA A 50 -17.01 -2.84 -5.14
CA ALA A 50 -17.31 -4.08 -5.87
C ALA A 50 -18.75 -4.59 -5.64
N LEU A 51 -19.27 -4.51 -4.41
CA LEU A 51 -20.65 -4.90 -4.11
C LEU A 51 -21.68 -4.00 -4.79
N ARG A 52 -21.31 -2.74 -5.08
CA ARG A 52 -22.15 -1.79 -5.83
C ARG A 52 -21.99 -1.93 -7.35
N GLY A 53 -21.02 -2.70 -7.83
CA GLY A 53 -20.69 -2.81 -9.26
C GLY A 53 -19.78 -1.69 -9.79
N ASP A 54 -19.39 -0.72 -8.95
CA ASP A 54 -18.49 0.38 -9.30
C ASP A 54 -17.03 -0.10 -9.26
N PHE A 55 -16.64 -0.91 -10.25
CA PHE A 55 -15.24 -1.33 -10.37
C PHE A 55 -14.33 -0.19 -10.83
N HIS A 56 -14.85 0.82 -11.53
CA HIS A 56 -14.07 1.97 -11.98
C HIS A 56 -13.52 2.79 -10.81
N GLY A 57 -14.25 2.87 -9.70
CA GLY A 57 -13.79 3.47 -8.45
C GLY A 57 -12.47 2.89 -7.92
N TRP A 58 -12.11 1.65 -8.29
CA TRP A 58 -10.82 1.05 -7.87
C TRP A 58 -9.61 1.82 -8.38
N SER A 59 -9.75 2.54 -9.51
CA SER A 59 -8.70 3.38 -10.08
C SER A 59 -8.48 4.70 -9.31
N ARG A 60 -9.32 5.02 -8.31
CA ARG A 60 -9.19 6.24 -7.49
C ARG A 60 -7.94 6.24 -6.61
N PHE A 61 -7.51 5.07 -6.14
CA PHE A 61 -6.38 4.93 -5.21
C PHE A 61 -5.31 3.91 -5.64
N ILE A 62 -5.57 3.14 -6.70
CA ILE A 62 -4.59 2.24 -7.33
C ILE A 62 -4.48 2.63 -8.79
N THR A 63 -3.24 2.87 -9.23
CA THR A 63 -2.94 3.09 -10.65
C THR A 63 -3.31 1.84 -11.44
N HIS A 64 -4.11 2.00 -12.50
CA HIS A 64 -4.69 0.88 -13.25
C HIS A 64 -5.50 -0.09 -12.35
N GLY A 65 -6.34 0.43 -11.45
CA GLY A 65 -7.20 -0.38 -10.56
C GLY A 65 -8.17 -1.27 -11.33
N TYR A 66 -9.01 -0.70 -12.17
CA TYR A 66 -9.87 -1.42 -13.13
C TYR A 66 -9.70 -0.85 -14.53
N VAL A 67 -9.56 -1.73 -15.52
CA VAL A 67 -9.41 -1.36 -16.94
C VAL A 67 -10.40 -2.18 -17.77
N THR A 68 -11.26 -1.51 -18.52
CA THR A 68 -12.27 -2.16 -19.36
C THR A 68 -11.58 -3.03 -20.42
N GLY A 69 -11.98 -4.29 -20.49
CA GLY A 69 -11.43 -5.26 -21.45
C GLY A 69 -10.15 -6.01 -20.99
N ASP A 70 -9.50 -5.60 -19.90
CA ASP A 70 -8.34 -6.31 -19.34
C ASP A 70 -8.73 -7.30 -18.24
N THR A 71 -9.36 -8.42 -18.65
CA THR A 71 -9.83 -9.45 -17.71
C THR A 71 -8.73 -9.98 -16.80
N MET A 72 -7.54 -10.28 -17.36
CA MET A 72 -6.45 -10.89 -16.60
C MET A 72 -5.85 -9.91 -15.59
N GLY A 73 -5.62 -8.66 -16.00
CA GLY A 73 -5.11 -7.67 -15.08
C GLY A 73 -6.12 -7.30 -14.00
N ASN A 74 -7.42 -7.24 -14.32
CA ASN A 74 -8.46 -6.94 -13.32
C ASN A 74 -8.54 -8.06 -12.28
N LEU A 75 -8.42 -9.32 -12.74
CA LEU A 75 -8.32 -10.47 -11.85
C LEU A 75 -7.07 -10.38 -10.97
N ALA A 76 -5.92 -9.99 -11.51
CA ALA A 76 -4.68 -9.82 -10.74
C ALA A 76 -4.84 -8.75 -9.63
N VAL A 77 -5.44 -7.60 -9.93
CA VAL A 77 -5.72 -6.56 -8.92
C VAL A 77 -6.68 -7.08 -7.85
N ALA A 78 -7.78 -7.74 -8.25
CA ALA A 78 -8.75 -8.32 -7.33
C ALA A 78 -8.11 -9.37 -6.42
N MET A 79 -7.30 -10.28 -6.99
CA MET A 79 -6.55 -11.29 -6.24
C MET A 79 -5.56 -10.65 -5.28
N HIS A 80 -4.86 -9.60 -5.69
CA HIS A 80 -3.89 -8.92 -4.84
C HIS A 80 -4.57 -8.23 -3.65
N VAL A 81 -5.57 -7.38 -3.91
CA VAL A 81 -6.28 -6.64 -2.85
C VAL A 81 -7.05 -7.59 -1.93
N GLY A 82 -7.80 -8.54 -2.50
CA GLY A 82 -8.56 -9.52 -1.73
C GLY A 82 -7.69 -10.41 -0.85
N SER A 83 -6.57 -10.90 -1.40
CA SER A 83 -5.62 -11.72 -0.62
C SER A 83 -4.96 -10.91 0.49
N ALA A 84 -4.68 -9.62 0.28
CA ALA A 84 -4.11 -8.75 1.32
C ALA A 84 -5.05 -8.67 2.55
N CYS A 85 -6.35 -8.47 2.34
CA CYS A 85 -7.35 -8.47 3.42
C CYS A 85 -7.34 -9.79 4.22
N VAL A 86 -7.35 -10.93 3.52
CA VAL A 86 -7.36 -12.25 4.17
C VAL A 86 -6.06 -12.49 4.95
N ILE A 87 -4.91 -12.18 4.36
CA ILE A 87 -3.59 -12.38 4.97
C ILE A 87 -3.44 -11.58 6.26
N MET A 88 -3.94 -10.35 6.30
CA MET A 88 -3.76 -9.49 7.47
C MET A 88 -4.57 -10.01 8.67
N LEU A 89 -5.77 -10.51 8.43
CA LEU A 89 -6.59 -11.16 9.46
C LEU A 89 -6.00 -12.53 9.85
N ALA A 90 -5.76 -13.39 8.86
CA ALA A 90 -5.29 -14.75 9.08
C ALA A 90 -3.90 -14.77 9.73
N GLY A 91 -2.98 -13.90 9.29
CA GLY A 91 -1.62 -13.82 9.79
C GLY A 91 -1.56 -13.44 11.26
N ALA A 92 -2.33 -12.42 11.66
CA ALA A 92 -2.40 -12.01 13.05
C ALA A 92 -2.97 -13.11 13.96
N LEU A 93 -4.08 -13.74 13.55
CA LEU A 93 -4.71 -14.84 14.28
C LEU A 93 -3.76 -16.05 14.39
N GLN A 94 -2.93 -16.29 13.39
CA GLN A 94 -1.96 -17.39 13.39
C GLN A 94 -0.90 -17.26 14.49
N LEU A 95 -0.58 -16.03 14.90
CA LEU A 95 0.46 -15.74 15.89
C LEU A 95 -0.05 -15.70 17.33
N VAL A 96 -1.37 -15.74 17.57
CA VAL A 96 -1.96 -15.72 18.91
C VAL A 96 -1.78 -17.09 19.59
N PRO A 97 -1.00 -17.20 20.68
CA PRO A 97 -0.71 -18.48 21.33
C PRO A 97 -1.96 -19.23 21.81
N GLN A 98 -2.97 -18.48 22.28
CA GLN A 98 -4.24 -19.00 22.78
C GLN A 98 -5.05 -19.68 21.69
N ILE A 99 -5.02 -19.17 20.45
CA ILE A 99 -5.72 -19.77 19.31
C ILE A 99 -5.08 -21.11 18.98
N ARG A 100 -3.75 -21.16 18.94
CA ARG A 100 -3.01 -22.39 18.69
C ARG A 100 -3.26 -23.47 19.75
N SER A 101 -3.35 -23.10 21.03
CA SER A 101 -3.52 -24.06 22.13
C SER A 101 -4.96 -24.50 22.34
N ARG A 102 -5.95 -23.59 22.18
CA ARG A 102 -7.38 -23.89 22.42
C ARG A 102 -8.12 -24.33 21.17
N PHE A 103 -7.73 -23.85 20.00
CA PHE A 103 -8.41 -24.10 18.72
C PHE A 103 -7.44 -24.64 17.65
N PRO A 104 -6.85 -25.84 17.85
CA PRO A 104 -5.81 -26.36 16.97
C PRO A 104 -6.29 -26.66 15.55
N ILE A 105 -7.55 -27.07 15.37
CA ILE A 105 -8.15 -27.32 14.05
C ILE A 105 -8.23 -26.00 13.26
N PHE A 106 -8.75 -24.95 13.90
CA PHE A 106 -8.82 -23.62 13.32
C PHE A 106 -7.41 -23.11 12.96
N HIS A 107 -6.45 -23.22 13.88
CA HIS A 107 -5.06 -22.80 13.62
C HIS A 107 -4.43 -23.48 12.40
N ARG A 108 -4.73 -24.77 12.16
CA ARG A 108 -4.23 -25.50 10.98
C ARG A 108 -4.87 -25.00 9.69
N TRP A 109 -6.19 -24.83 9.67
CA TRP A 109 -6.89 -24.34 8.48
C TRP A 109 -6.56 -22.88 8.18
N ASN A 110 -6.53 -22.02 9.20
CA ASN A 110 -6.09 -20.64 9.09
C ASN A 110 -4.67 -20.55 8.52
N GLY A 111 -3.76 -21.41 8.96
CA GLY A 111 -2.40 -21.50 8.42
C GLY A 111 -2.35 -21.92 6.94
N ARG A 112 -3.22 -22.84 6.50
CA ARG A 112 -3.33 -23.25 5.08
C ARG A 112 -3.85 -22.11 4.22
N ILE A 113 -4.92 -21.45 4.67
CA ILE A 113 -5.48 -20.26 4.01
C ILE A 113 -4.40 -19.19 3.88
N TYR A 114 -3.68 -18.89 4.98
CA TYR A 114 -2.61 -17.91 5.00
C TYR A 114 -1.50 -18.20 3.97
N ILE A 115 -1.03 -19.45 3.87
CA ILE A 115 0.01 -19.81 2.91
C ILE A 115 -0.50 -19.69 1.46
N LEU A 116 -1.70 -20.21 1.18
CA LEU A 116 -2.29 -20.17 -0.17
C LEU A 116 -2.51 -18.72 -0.63
N THR A 117 -3.07 -17.88 0.24
CA THR A 117 -3.30 -16.48 -0.10
C THR A 117 -2.00 -15.69 -0.19
N ALA A 118 -0.97 -15.99 0.62
CA ALA A 118 0.35 -15.37 0.50
C ALA A 118 1.01 -15.66 -0.86
N VAL A 119 0.87 -16.89 -1.37
CA VAL A 119 1.34 -17.24 -2.72
C VAL A 119 0.51 -16.52 -3.79
N ALA A 120 -0.82 -16.54 -3.69
CA ALA A 120 -1.69 -15.84 -4.64
C ALA A 120 -1.42 -14.33 -4.69
N LEU A 121 -1.30 -13.68 -3.53
CA LEU A 121 -0.95 -12.26 -3.37
C LEU A 121 0.35 -11.91 -4.09
N SER A 122 1.39 -12.73 -3.88
CA SER A 122 2.74 -12.47 -4.38
C SER A 122 2.85 -12.74 -5.88
N VAL A 123 2.20 -13.79 -6.41
CA VAL A 123 2.11 -14.04 -7.86
C VAL A 123 1.37 -12.89 -8.55
N ALA A 124 0.22 -12.46 -8.02
CA ALA A 124 -0.52 -11.32 -8.54
C ALA A 124 0.32 -10.03 -8.48
N GLY A 125 1.06 -9.81 -7.40
CA GLY A 125 1.99 -8.69 -7.27
C GLY A 125 3.07 -8.66 -8.34
N VAL A 126 3.71 -9.79 -8.61
CA VAL A 126 4.73 -9.91 -9.67
C VAL A 126 4.11 -9.65 -11.06
N TYR A 127 2.93 -10.21 -11.33
CA TYR A 127 2.20 -9.93 -12.58
C TYR A 127 1.95 -8.42 -12.75
N MET A 128 1.46 -7.76 -11.71
CA MET A 128 1.16 -6.32 -11.78
C MET A 128 2.40 -5.48 -12.05
N HIS A 129 3.54 -5.82 -11.43
CA HIS A 129 4.80 -5.09 -11.63
C HIS A 129 5.35 -5.18 -13.05
N TRP A 130 5.30 -6.37 -13.66
CA TRP A 130 5.97 -6.61 -14.93
C TRP A 130 5.06 -6.54 -16.16
N ILE A 131 3.76 -6.79 -16.00
CA ILE A 131 2.82 -6.92 -17.11
C ILE A 131 1.79 -5.80 -17.12
N ARG A 132 1.10 -5.57 -15.99
CA ARG A 132 0.03 -4.54 -15.94
C ARG A 132 0.56 -3.11 -15.89
N GLY A 133 1.81 -2.92 -15.49
CA GLY A 133 2.42 -1.60 -15.33
C GLY A 133 2.01 -0.97 -14.00
N SER A 134 2.89 -1.09 -13.00
CA SER A 134 2.76 -0.38 -11.72
C SER A 134 3.64 0.87 -11.69
N VAL A 135 3.24 1.86 -10.90
CA VAL A 135 4.10 3.02 -10.61
C VAL A 135 5.38 2.54 -9.93
N GLY A 136 6.50 3.08 -10.39
CA GLY A 136 7.81 2.74 -9.86
C GLY A 136 8.86 2.46 -10.92
N GLY A 137 10.12 2.41 -10.48
CA GLY A 137 11.26 2.09 -11.35
C GLY A 137 11.54 0.58 -11.41
N PRO A 138 12.36 0.13 -12.38
CA PRO A 138 12.77 -1.28 -12.50
C PRO A 138 13.33 -1.89 -11.21
N VAL A 139 14.04 -1.07 -10.42
CA VAL A 139 14.60 -1.48 -9.12
C VAL A 139 13.52 -1.90 -8.12
N GLN A 140 12.38 -1.21 -8.11
CA GLN A 140 11.26 -1.54 -7.22
C GLN A 140 10.57 -2.82 -7.67
N HIS A 141 10.45 -3.04 -8.99
CA HIS A 141 9.89 -4.28 -9.54
C HIS A 141 10.77 -5.50 -9.21
N ILE A 142 12.09 -5.33 -9.32
CA ILE A 142 13.08 -6.34 -8.89
C ILE A 142 12.92 -6.61 -7.39
N SER A 143 12.87 -5.58 -6.55
CA SER A 143 12.67 -5.76 -5.10
C SER A 143 11.36 -6.49 -4.77
N GLY A 144 10.25 -6.11 -5.41
CA GLY A 144 8.96 -6.77 -5.23
C GLY A 144 9.00 -8.26 -5.62
N THR A 145 9.72 -8.58 -6.70
CA THR A 145 9.93 -9.97 -7.15
C THR A 145 10.78 -10.76 -6.17
N LEU A 146 11.86 -10.17 -5.65
CA LEU A 146 12.69 -10.81 -4.62
C LEU A 146 11.90 -11.04 -3.33
N ASN A 147 11.06 -10.09 -2.93
CA ASN A 147 10.17 -10.28 -1.79
C ASN A 147 9.17 -11.42 -2.02
N ALA A 148 8.59 -11.55 -3.22
CA ALA A 148 7.73 -12.67 -3.58
C ALA A 148 8.45 -14.02 -3.43
N VAL A 149 9.68 -14.13 -3.93
CA VAL A 149 10.49 -15.34 -3.76
C VAL A 149 10.77 -15.63 -2.28
N LEU A 150 11.09 -14.61 -1.49
CA LEU A 150 11.29 -14.77 -0.04
C LEU A 150 10.02 -15.25 0.68
N ILE A 151 8.84 -14.76 0.28
CA ILE A 151 7.55 -15.24 0.78
C ILE A 151 7.41 -16.74 0.51
N TRP A 152 7.67 -17.18 -0.73
CA TRP A 152 7.55 -18.59 -1.11
C TRP A 152 8.53 -19.49 -0.34
N VAL A 153 9.79 -19.06 -0.22
CA VAL A 153 10.81 -19.79 0.54
C VAL A 153 10.43 -19.89 2.02
N CYS A 154 9.99 -18.79 2.65
CA CYS A 154 9.62 -18.79 4.06
C CYS A 154 8.35 -19.61 4.33
N ALA A 155 7.34 -19.52 3.45
CA ALA A 155 6.10 -20.28 3.57
C ALA A 155 6.35 -21.78 3.35
N GLY A 156 7.11 -22.14 2.32
CA GLY A 156 7.45 -23.52 1.99
C GLY A 156 8.30 -24.18 3.07
N THR A 157 9.30 -23.48 3.60
CA THR A 157 10.12 -23.98 4.71
C THR A 157 9.32 -24.12 6.01
N ALA A 158 8.42 -23.17 6.32
CA ALA A 158 7.51 -23.27 7.45
C ALA A 158 6.61 -24.50 7.33
N LEU A 159 6.02 -24.74 6.15
CA LEU A 159 5.19 -25.92 5.89
C LEU A 159 6.00 -27.22 6.02
N ARG A 160 7.20 -27.27 5.43
CA ARG A 160 8.09 -28.44 5.52
C ARG A 160 8.37 -28.84 6.97
N TYR A 161 8.70 -27.88 7.84
CA TYR A 161 8.95 -28.18 9.25
C TYR A 161 7.68 -28.52 10.02
N ALA A 162 6.52 -27.98 9.64
CA ALA A 162 5.24 -28.39 10.21
C ALA A 162 4.93 -29.86 9.89
N LEU A 163 5.14 -30.28 8.63
CA LEU A 163 4.94 -31.66 8.18
C LEU A 163 5.92 -32.63 8.87
N ALA A 164 7.18 -32.20 9.04
CA ALA A 164 8.19 -32.93 9.79
C ALA A 164 7.97 -32.93 11.32
N ARG A 165 6.89 -32.30 11.82
CA ARG A 165 6.56 -32.13 13.24
C ARG A 165 7.64 -31.42 14.08
N ASP A 166 8.57 -30.69 13.44
CA ASP A 166 9.52 -29.79 14.12
C ASP A 166 8.87 -28.42 14.34
N PHE A 167 8.04 -28.34 15.38
CA PHE A 167 7.29 -27.13 15.69
C PHE A 167 8.16 -25.95 16.13
N ARG A 168 9.37 -26.21 16.64
CA ARG A 168 10.31 -25.15 17.05
C ARG A 168 10.84 -24.44 15.81
N ARG A 169 11.32 -25.17 14.80
CA ARG A 169 11.77 -24.58 13.53
C ARG A 169 10.61 -24.03 12.72
N HIS A 170 9.48 -24.73 12.66
CA HIS A 170 8.26 -24.23 12.01
C HIS A 170 7.88 -22.84 12.53
N ARG A 171 7.82 -22.63 13.84
CA ARG A 171 7.45 -21.33 14.44
C ARG A 171 8.38 -20.20 13.97
N ARG A 172 9.68 -20.46 13.88
CA ARG A 172 10.65 -19.45 13.44
C ARG A 172 10.44 -19.07 11.97
N TRP A 173 10.24 -20.06 11.11
CA TRP A 173 9.98 -19.81 9.69
C TRP A 173 8.60 -19.19 9.45
N ALA A 174 7.59 -19.54 10.25
CA ALA A 174 6.28 -18.89 10.23
C ALA A 174 6.37 -17.39 10.60
N LEU A 175 7.20 -17.03 11.59
CA LEU A 175 7.47 -15.61 11.92
C LEU A 175 8.17 -14.89 10.77
N ARG A 176 9.13 -15.53 10.10
CA ARG A 176 9.79 -14.96 8.92
C ARG A 176 8.79 -14.72 7.79
N ALA A 177 7.95 -15.72 7.50
CA ALA A 177 6.89 -15.61 6.51
C ALA A 177 5.95 -14.44 6.82
N PHE A 178 5.51 -14.30 8.07
CA PHE A 178 4.67 -13.17 8.50
C PHE A 178 5.32 -11.82 8.24
N VAL A 179 6.61 -11.69 8.54
CA VAL A 179 7.35 -10.45 8.35
C VAL A 179 7.52 -10.10 6.86
N VAL A 180 7.95 -11.05 6.02
CA VAL A 180 8.19 -10.77 4.58
C VAL A 180 6.89 -10.58 3.79
N VAL A 181 5.81 -11.25 4.17
CA VAL A 181 4.47 -10.99 3.58
C VAL A 181 3.98 -9.57 3.93
N SER A 182 4.39 -9.02 5.07
CA SER A 182 4.00 -7.68 5.52
C SER A 182 4.85 -6.54 4.92
N ALA A 183 5.72 -6.83 3.95
CA ALA A 183 6.64 -5.83 3.37
C ALA A 183 5.95 -4.55 2.88
N SER A 184 4.87 -4.70 2.10
CA SER A 184 4.14 -3.54 1.56
C SER A 184 3.49 -2.68 2.65
N TRP A 185 3.15 -3.28 3.78
CA TRP A 185 2.63 -2.58 4.95
C TRP A 185 3.74 -1.79 5.66
N PHE A 186 4.91 -2.40 5.88
CA PHE A 186 6.07 -1.71 6.42
C PHE A 186 6.55 -0.55 5.52
N LEU A 187 6.54 -0.74 4.20
CA LEU A 187 6.87 0.30 3.24
C LEU A 187 6.00 1.53 3.43
N ARG A 188 4.67 1.35 3.50
CA ARG A 188 3.72 2.46 3.69
C ARG A 188 3.94 3.18 5.01
N ILE A 189 4.12 2.44 6.11
CA ILE A 189 4.36 3.03 7.43
C ILE A 189 5.66 3.83 7.44
N ALA A 190 6.74 3.26 6.91
CA ALA A 190 8.04 3.90 6.86
C ALA A 190 8.00 5.17 6.00
N LEU A 191 7.37 5.10 4.82
CA LEU A 191 7.21 6.25 3.93
C LEU A 191 6.44 7.39 4.62
N PHE A 192 5.27 7.10 5.18
CA PHE A 192 4.45 8.13 5.82
C PHE A 192 5.07 8.68 7.11
N LEU A 193 5.82 7.86 7.85
CA LEU A 193 6.62 8.33 8.97
C LEU A 193 7.69 9.33 8.50
N THR A 194 8.39 9.06 7.39
CA THR A 194 9.37 10.01 6.84
C THR A 194 8.71 11.28 6.33
N LEU A 195 7.57 11.19 5.64
CA LEU A 195 6.82 12.37 5.18
C LEU A 195 6.38 13.24 6.36
N LEU A 196 5.92 12.62 7.45
CA LEU A 196 5.57 13.33 8.68
C LEU A 196 6.78 14.01 9.31
N ALA A 197 7.90 13.28 9.45
CA ALA A 197 9.10 13.78 10.11
C ALA A 197 9.74 14.96 9.37
N PHE A 198 9.75 14.93 8.03
CA PHE A 198 10.39 15.94 7.19
C PHE A 198 9.41 16.96 6.59
N LYS A 199 8.10 16.82 6.86
CA LYS A 199 7.03 17.67 6.30
C LYS A 199 7.08 17.75 4.76
N GLY A 200 7.41 16.65 4.10
CA GLY A 200 7.57 16.58 2.65
C GLY A 200 8.34 15.36 2.19
N SER A 201 8.44 15.19 0.87
CA SER A 201 9.22 14.12 0.24
C SER A 201 10.73 14.39 0.37
N VAL A 202 11.47 13.40 0.86
CA VAL A 202 12.93 13.46 1.00
C VAL A 202 13.55 12.29 0.28
N GLY A 203 14.54 12.54 -0.58
CA GLY A 203 15.28 11.45 -1.24
C GLY A 203 14.45 10.61 -2.22
N PHE A 204 13.26 11.06 -2.60
CA PHE A 204 12.49 10.52 -3.72
C PHE A 204 11.62 11.61 -4.35
N ASP A 205 11.26 11.38 -5.61
CA ASP A 205 10.35 12.21 -6.38
C ASP A 205 8.91 11.71 -6.20
N PRO A 206 7.98 12.53 -5.68
CA PRO A 206 6.57 12.17 -5.50
C PRO A 206 5.83 11.78 -6.78
N ALA A 207 6.23 12.32 -7.94
CA ALA A 207 5.53 12.07 -9.19
C ALA A 207 5.92 10.71 -9.78
N THR A 208 7.23 10.45 -9.90
CA THR A 208 7.73 9.18 -10.42
C THR A 208 7.78 8.06 -9.38
N LEU A 209 7.65 8.40 -8.08
CA LEU A 209 7.90 7.52 -6.94
C LEU A 209 9.28 6.84 -7.02
N GLN A 210 10.29 7.55 -7.53
CA GLN A 210 11.66 7.04 -7.65
C GLN A 210 12.65 7.90 -6.87
N GLY A 211 13.73 7.28 -6.41
CA GLY A 211 14.86 7.96 -5.78
C GLY A 211 15.52 7.12 -4.68
N PRO A 212 16.68 7.58 -4.17
CA PRO A 212 17.48 6.81 -3.22
C PRO A 212 16.72 6.31 -1.98
N LEU A 213 15.82 7.13 -1.42
CA LEU A 213 15.04 6.74 -0.24
C LEU A 213 14.06 5.60 -0.58
N LEU A 214 13.30 5.72 -1.67
CA LEU A 214 12.36 4.66 -2.06
C LEU A 214 13.08 3.41 -2.58
N THR A 215 14.25 3.54 -3.19
CA THR A 215 15.11 2.39 -3.50
C THR A 215 15.55 1.68 -2.23
N PHE A 216 16.03 2.42 -1.22
CA PHE A 216 16.38 1.83 0.07
C PHE A 216 15.17 1.17 0.73
N MET A 217 14.03 1.85 0.79
CA MET A 217 12.81 1.32 1.40
C MET A 217 12.24 0.12 0.65
N ALA A 218 12.41 0.05 -0.67
CA ALA A 218 11.93 -1.08 -1.46
C ALA A 218 12.49 -2.41 -0.92
N PHE A 219 13.79 -2.48 -0.62
CA PHE A 219 14.42 -3.65 -0.01
C PHE A 219 14.29 -3.65 1.52
N GLY A 220 14.45 -2.48 2.13
CA GLY A 220 14.42 -2.30 3.58
C GLY A 220 13.08 -2.70 4.21
N SER A 221 11.98 -2.59 3.46
CA SER A 221 10.62 -2.92 3.92
C SER A 221 10.45 -4.38 4.38
N TYR A 222 11.27 -5.31 3.88
CA TYR A 222 11.30 -6.69 4.37
C TYR A 222 12.63 -7.08 5.01
N LEU A 223 13.77 -6.52 4.57
CA LEU A 223 15.08 -6.88 5.14
C LEU A 223 15.29 -6.31 6.55
N VAL A 224 14.87 -5.07 6.81
CA VAL A 224 15.04 -4.45 8.14
C VAL A 224 14.17 -5.16 9.19
N PRO A 225 12.85 -5.37 8.95
CA PRO A 225 12.03 -6.16 9.87
C PRO A 225 12.54 -7.59 10.07
N LEU A 226 13.07 -8.23 9.02
CA LEU A 226 13.65 -9.57 9.12
C LEU A 226 14.92 -9.56 10.00
N ALA A 227 15.80 -8.57 9.83
CA ALA A 227 16.98 -8.40 10.67
C ALA A 227 16.60 -8.17 12.15
N VAL A 228 15.58 -7.34 12.41
CA VAL A 228 15.02 -7.14 13.76
C VAL A 228 14.49 -8.45 14.35
N LEU A 229 13.79 -9.26 13.55
CA LEU A 229 13.33 -10.58 13.96
C LEU A 229 14.50 -11.51 14.33
N GLU A 230 15.60 -11.51 13.56
CA GLU A 230 16.77 -12.33 13.89
C GLU A 230 17.50 -11.88 15.16
N ILE A 231 17.60 -10.56 15.39
CA ILE A 231 18.14 -10.02 16.65
C ILE A 231 17.28 -10.51 17.81
N TYR A 232 15.95 -10.43 17.67
CA TYR A 232 15.00 -10.93 18.67
C TYR A 232 15.17 -12.44 18.95
N LEU A 233 15.22 -13.28 17.91
CA LEU A 233 15.38 -14.73 18.06
C LEU A 233 16.72 -15.08 18.74
N ARG A 234 17.80 -14.37 18.42
CA ARG A 234 19.10 -14.54 19.07
C ARG A 234 19.10 -14.10 20.54
N ALA A 235 18.37 -13.04 20.88
CA ALA A 235 18.20 -12.60 22.26
C ALA A 235 17.40 -13.61 23.11
N GLN A 236 16.53 -14.41 22.48
CA GLN A 236 15.85 -15.52 23.14
C GLN A 236 16.75 -16.74 23.35
N ASP A 237 17.57 -17.09 22.35
CA ASP A 237 18.39 -18.31 22.38
C ASP A 237 19.57 -18.25 23.35
N ARG A 238 20.14 -17.07 23.55
CA ARG A 238 21.38 -16.92 24.32
C ARG A 238 21.10 -16.18 25.64
N PRO A 239 21.62 -16.65 26.78
CA PRO A 239 21.48 -15.94 28.05
C PRO A 239 22.19 -14.59 28.00
N GLY A 240 21.65 -13.57 28.69
CA GLY A 240 22.28 -12.25 28.86
C GLY A 240 21.30 -11.10 29.00
N ALA A 241 21.19 -10.54 30.20
CA ALA A 241 20.30 -9.41 30.54
C ALA A 241 20.49 -8.19 29.63
N LEU A 242 21.73 -7.76 29.38
CA LEU A 242 22.02 -6.58 28.54
C LEU A 242 21.47 -6.73 27.12
N ARG A 243 21.68 -7.90 26.48
CA ARG A 243 21.19 -8.16 25.12
C ARG A 243 19.67 -8.14 25.05
N ARG A 244 19.00 -8.73 26.04
CA ARG A 244 17.54 -8.72 26.13
C ARG A 244 16.99 -7.31 26.36
N MET A 245 17.65 -6.53 27.23
CA MET A 245 17.26 -5.14 27.48
C MET A 245 17.47 -4.25 26.26
N ALA A 246 18.60 -4.36 25.57
CA ALA A 246 18.88 -3.62 24.34
C ALA A 246 17.87 -3.98 23.24
N THR A 247 17.54 -5.27 23.09
CA THR A 247 16.51 -5.73 22.15
C THR A 247 15.13 -5.19 22.51
N ALA A 248 14.78 -5.16 23.80
CA ALA A 248 13.52 -4.61 24.28
C ALA A 248 13.42 -3.10 23.98
N GLY A 249 14.48 -2.34 24.27
CA GLY A 249 14.56 -0.91 23.95
C GLY A 249 14.44 -0.62 22.45
N MET A 250 15.16 -1.38 21.61
CA MET A 250 15.05 -1.29 20.16
C MET A 250 13.62 -1.54 19.69
N LEU A 251 12.98 -2.63 20.15
CA LEU A 251 11.60 -2.94 19.80
C LEU A 251 10.63 -1.84 20.26
N PHE A 252 10.83 -1.28 21.44
CA PHE A 252 9.99 -0.20 21.96
C PHE A 252 10.05 1.04 21.06
N VAL A 253 11.26 1.52 20.72
CA VAL A 253 11.45 2.67 19.84
C VAL A 253 10.85 2.42 18.46
N LEU A 254 11.12 1.25 17.86
CA LEU A 254 10.55 0.87 16.58
C LEU A 254 9.02 0.79 16.63
N THR A 255 8.44 0.35 17.76
CA THR A 255 6.98 0.28 17.93
C THR A 255 6.36 1.67 18.00
N LEU A 256 7.00 2.64 18.67
CA LEU A 256 6.53 4.03 18.69
C LEU A 256 6.57 4.64 17.28
N GLY A 257 7.67 4.43 16.54
CA GLY A 257 7.77 4.87 15.15
C GLY A 257 6.70 4.23 14.26
N MET A 258 6.45 2.92 14.43
CA MET A 258 5.39 2.21 13.72
C MET A 258 4.01 2.79 14.04
N GLY A 259 3.71 3.08 15.32
CA GLY A 259 2.46 3.70 15.74
C GLY A 259 2.26 5.09 15.11
N ALA A 260 3.29 5.94 15.14
CA ALA A 260 3.25 7.25 14.48
C ALA A 260 3.04 7.14 12.96
N GLY A 261 3.73 6.20 12.31
CA GLY A 261 3.57 5.96 10.88
C GLY A 261 2.18 5.41 10.52
N ILE A 262 1.59 4.55 11.35
CA ILE A 262 0.20 4.07 11.22
C ILE A 262 -0.78 5.24 11.28
N VAL A 263 -0.62 6.14 12.25
CA VAL A 263 -1.49 7.33 12.36
C VAL A 263 -1.31 8.25 11.14
N ALA A 264 -0.07 8.47 10.70
CA ALA A 264 0.24 9.31 9.55
C ALA A 264 -0.41 8.80 8.25
N VAL A 265 -0.20 7.52 7.91
CA VAL A 265 -0.84 6.90 6.73
C VAL A 265 -2.35 6.79 6.91
N GLY A 266 -2.81 6.55 8.14
CA GLY A 266 -4.22 6.48 8.49
C GLY A 266 -4.96 7.77 8.14
N MET A 267 -4.43 8.91 8.57
CA MET A 267 -5.02 10.21 8.29
C MET A 267 -4.87 10.65 6.84
N ALA A 268 -3.73 10.35 6.22
CA ALA A 268 -3.43 10.82 4.87
C ALA A 268 -4.11 10.01 3.77
N ILE A 269 -4.28 8.69 3.96
CA ILE A 269 -4.81 7.78 2.93
C ILE A 269 -6.05 7.04 3.42
N TRP A 270 -5.96 6.35 4.57
CA TRP A 270 -6.98 5.36 4.92
C TRP A 270 -8.33 5.98 5.30
N VAL A 271 -8.33 7.07 6.08
CA VAL A 271 -9.57 7.79 6.44
C VAL A 271 -10.25 8.37 5.20
N PRO A 272 -9.55 9.08 4.29
CA PRO A 272 -10.13 9.48 3.01
C PRO A 272 -10.71 8.32 2.19
N GLN A 273 -10.02 7.17 2.13
CA GLN A 273 -10.52 5.97 1.45
C GLN A 273 -11.82 5.45 2.06
N VAL A 274 -11.88 5.32 3.38
CA VAL A 274 -13.10 4.90 4.08
C VAL A 274 -14.22 5.91 3.81
N LYS A 275 -13.96 7.21 3.92
CA LYS A 275 -14.96 8.24 3.64
C LYS A 275 -15.52 8.12 2.21
N ALA A 276 -14.65 7.93 1.22
CA ALA A 276 -15.05 7.73 -0.17
C ALA A 276 -15.93 6.48 -0.35
N ALA A 277 -15.65 5.40 0.39
CA ALA A 277 -16.44 4.17 0.34
C ALA A 277 -17.88 4.34 0.82
N TYR A 278 -18.09 5.21 1.81
CA TYR A 278 -19.39 5.49 2.41
C TYR A 278 -20.05 6.74 1.83
N ASP A 279 -19.50 7.33 0.77
CA ASP A 279 -20.19 8.38 0.04
C ASP A 279 -21.46 7.80 -0.61
N PRO A 280 -22.67 8.30 -0.26
CA PRO A 280 -23.91 7.81 -0.83
C PRO A 280 -24.15 8.35 -2.25
N ARG A 281 -23.36 9.33 -2.69
CA ARG A 281 -23.50 9.94 -4.01
C ARG A 281 -23.04 8.98 -5.10
N THR A 282 -23.73 9.01 -6.23
CA THR A 282 -23.42 8.23 -7.43
C THR A 282 -22.14 8.76 -8.07
N SER A 283 -21.22 7.88 -8.48
CA SER A 283 -20.01 8.29 -9.21
C SER A 283 -20.38 8.98 -10.52
N ILE A 284 -19.94 10.23 -10.70
CA ILE A 284 -20.08 10.89 -12.00
C ILE A 284 -19.20 10.20 -13.04
N ALA A 285 -18.05 9.65 -12.64
CA ALA A 285 -17.13 8.97 -13.55
C ALA A 285 -17.78 7.74 -14.20
N GLU A 286 -18.50 6.93 -13.44
CA GLU A 286 -19.24 5.78 -13.97
C GLU A 286 -20.35 6.20 -14.93
N THR A 287 -21.14 7.21 -14.55
CA THR A 287 -22.21 7.78 -15.37
C THR A 287 -21.68 8.27 -16.72
N LEU A 288 -20.58 9.03 -16.69
CA LEU A 288 -19.93 9.54 -17.90
C LEU A 288 -19.29 8.42 -18.71
N SER A 289 -18.65 7.44 -18.08
CA SER A 289 -18.05 6.29 -18.76
C SER A 289 -19.08 5.54 -19.62
N ALA A 290 -20.27 5.31 -19.08
CA ALA A 290 -21.38 4.70 -19.81
C ALA A 290 -21.80 5.54 -21.02
N THR A 291 -21.90 6.87 -20.86
CA THR A 291 -22.23 7.79 -21.96
C THR A 291 -21.13 7.89 -23.01
N ILE A 292 -19.85 7.84 -22.62
CA ILE A 292 -18.72 7.79 -23.56
C ILE A 292 -18.83 6.53 -24.41
N ALA A 293 -19.18 5.39 -23.81
CA ALA A 293 -19.30 4.13 -24.51
C ALA A 293 -20.48 4.08 -25.49
N SER A 294 -21.60 4.71 -25.18
CA SER A 294 -22.83 4.67 -25.99
C SER A 294 -22.96 5.82 -26.99
N SER A 295 -22.56 7.03 -26.58
CA SER A 295 -22.88 8.29 -27.28
C SER A 295 -21.65 9.18 -27.51
N GLY A 296 -20.47 8.76 -27.07
CA GLY A 296 -19.21 9.47 -27.28
C GLY A 296 -18.90 10.53 -26.22
N VAL A 297 -17.67 11.06 -26.29
CA VAL A 297 -17.10 11.89 -25.23
C VAL A 297 -17.74 13.27 -25.10
N ASP A 298 -18.17 13.88 -26.20
CA ASP A 298 -18.84 15.19 -26.16
C ASP A 298 -20.23 15.11 -25.53
N ALA A 299 -20.95 14.01 -25.75
CA ALA A 299 -22.21 13.75 -25.06
C ALA A 299 -22.00 13.61 -23.54
N ALA A 300 -20.91 12.97 -23.12
CA ALA A 300 -20.56 12.86 -21.71
C ALA A 300 -20.19 14.23 -21.10
N VAL A 301 -19.43 15.06 -21.81
CA VAL A 301 -19.14 16.44 -21.35
C VAL A 301 -20.43 17.23 -21.16
N LYS A 302 -21.35 17.19 -22.14
CA LYS A 302 -22.66 17.83 -22.02
C LYS A 302 -23.43 17.31 -20.80
N GLN A 303 -23.49 16.00 -20.62
CA GLN A 303 -24.16 15.37 -19.49
C GLN A 303 -23.57 15.84 -18.14
N TYR A 304 -22.24 15.97 -18.03
CA TYR A 304 -21.60 16.49 -16.82
C TYR A 304 -22.09 17.90 -16.49
N HIS A 305 -22.11 18.81 -17.48
CA HIS A 305 -22.57 20.18 -17.27
C HIS A 305 -24.05 20.23 -16.88
N ASP A 306 -24.90 19.46 -17.57
CA ASP A 306 -26.33 19.40 -17.27
C ASP A 306 -26.57 18.93 -15.82
N LEU A 307 -25.90 17.84 -15.40
CA LEU A 307 -26.03 17.30 -14.05
C LEU A 307 -25.47 18.23 -12.96
N LYS A 308 -24.36 18.91 -13.25
CA LYS A 308 -23.73 19.85 -12.31
C LYS A 308 -24.55 21.14 -12.18
N ALA A 309 -25.08 21.66 -13.27
CA ALA A 309 -25.95 22.84 -13.30
C ALA A 309 -27.28 22.59 -12.59
N ALA A 310 -27.81 21.37 -12.68
CA ALA A 310 -28.99 20.95 -11.92
C ALA A 310 -28.76 20.91 -10.39
N GLY A 311 -27.53 21.14 -9.91
CA GLY A 311 -27.19 21.17 -8.49
C GLY A 311 -27.40 19.82 -7.81
N SER A 312 -27.28 18.72 -8.57
CA SER A 312 -27.64 17.40 -8.09
C SER A 312 -26.72 16.94 -6.96
N ALA A 313 -27.21 17.00 -5.73
CA ALA A 313 -26.56 16.37 -4.57
C ALA A 313 -26.50 14.83 -4.70
N THR A 314 -27.12 14.25 -5.73
CA THR A 314 -27.11 12.82 -6.03
C THR A 314 -25.77 12.35 -6.57
N TYR A 315 -25.00 13.19 -7.27
CA TYR A 315 -23.74 12.78 -7.91
C TYR A 315 -22.52 13.32 -7.18
N ASN A 316 -21.47 12.51 -7.15
CA ASN A 316 -20.17 12.93 -6.68
C ASN A 316 -19.43 13.59 -7.84
N PHE A 317 -19.26 14.92 -7.77
CA PHE A 317 -18.54 15.68 -8.78
C PHE A 317 -17.06 15.89 -8.49
N ASP A 318 -16.53 15.34 -7.37
CA ASP A 318 -15.15 15.53 -6.91
C ASP A 318 -14.12 15.41 -8.04
N GLU A 319 -13.07 16.23 -7.99
CA GLU A 319 -11.96 16.25 -8.96
C GLU A 319 -11.39 14.85 -9.26
N GLY A 320 -11.31 14.00 -8.22
CA GLY A 320 -10.78 12.65 -8.32
C GLY A 320 -11.60 11.72 -9.21
N GLU A 321 -12.91 12.00 -9.40
CA GLU A 321 -13.79 11.18 -10.25
C GLU A 321 -13.40 11.35 -11.73
N LEU A 322 -13.34 12.60 -12.21
CA LEU A 322 -12.91 12.89 -13.58
C LEU A 322 -11.45 12.47 -13.83
N ASN A 323 -10.58 12.62 -12.82
CA ASN A 323 -9.20 12.19 -12.91
C ASN A 323 -9.11 10.66 -13.09
N ALA A 324 -9.84 9.88 -12.28
CA ALA A 324 -9.88 8.42 -12.38
C ALA A 324 -10.45 7.95 -13.73
N LEU A 325 -11.47 8.62 -14.26
CA LEU A 325 -12.01 8.34 -15.59
C LEU A 325 -10.98 8.60 -16.69
N GLY A 326 -10.25 9.72 -16.63
CA GLY A 326 -9.19 10.04 -17.59
C GLY A 326 -8.11 8.95 -17.67
N TYR A 327 -7.56 8.51 -16.53
CA TYR A 327 -6.57 7.42 -16.50
C TYR A 327 -7.14 6.07 -16.95
N THR A 328 -8.41 5.80 -16.64
CA THR A 328 -9.11 4.60 -17.15
C THR A 328 -9.14 4.61 -18.68
N LEU A 329 -9.43 5.77 -19.29
CA LEU A 329 -9.47 5.94 -20.75
C LEU A 329 -8.07 5.82 -21.37
N ILE A 330 -7.01 6.34 -20.73
CA ILE A 330 -5.62 6.10 -21.15
C ILE A 330 -5.33 4.59 -21.19
N GLY A 331 -5.65 3.87 -20.11
CA GLY A 331 -5.46 2.41 -20.05
C GLY A 331 -6.26 1.66 -21.13
N ALA A 332 -7.45 2.17 -21.49
CA ALA A 332 -8.27 1.67 -22.59
C ALA A 332 -7.78 2.12 -23.99
N LYS A 333 -6.62 2.79 -24.09
CA LYS A 333 -6.05 3.35 -25.32
C LYS A 333 -6.94 4.40 -26.01
N LYS A 334 -7.86 5.02 -25.26
CA LYS A 334 -8.77 6.08 -25.69
C LYS A 334 -8.21 7.44 -25.31
N LEU A 335 -7.03 7.75 -25.84
CA LEU A 335 -6.23 8.91 -25.41
C LEU A 335 -6.94 10.24 -25.68
N LYS A 336 -7.65 10.37 -26.81
CA LYS A 336 -8.37 11.60 -27.16
C LYS A 336 -9.53 11.86 -26.20
N GLU A 337 -10.26 10.81 -25.84
CA GLU A 337 -11.34 10.89 -24.85
C GLU A 337 -10.79 11.17 -23.45
N ALA A 338 -9.64 10.59 -23.09
CA ALA A 338 -8.95 10.88 -21.84
C ALA A 338 -8.57 12.36 -21.73
N ILE A 339 -7.94 12.93 -22.76
CA ILE A 339 -7.60 14.35 -22.83
C ILE A 339 -8.86 15.20 -22.64
N ARG A 340 -9.98 14.84 -23.27
CA ARG A 340 -11.23 15.58 -23.13
C ARG A 340 -11.77 15.55 -21.70
N MET A 341 -11.67 14.42 -21.00
CA MET A 341 -12.04 14.32 -19.59
C MET A 341 -11.10 15.10 -18.66
N PHE A 342 -9.80 15.13 -18.93
CA PHE A 342 -8.86 15.97 -18.17
C PHE A 342 -9.09 17.47 -18.42
N GLN A 343 -9.42 17.88 -19.64
CA GLN A 343 -9.83 19.26 -19.94
C GLN A 343 -11.07 19.66 -19.15
N LEU A 344 -12.09 18.78 -19.11
CA LEU A 344 -13.29 18.99 -18.30
C LEU A 344 -12.94 19.11 -16.81
N ASN A 345 -11.96 18.36 -16.33
CA ASN A 345 -11.50 18.45 -14.94
C ASN A 345 -10.82 19.80 -14.64
N VAL A 346 -10.00 20.30 -15.57
CA VAL A 346 -9.41 21.64 -15.49
C VAL A 346 -10.49 22.73 -15.45
N GLU A 347 -11.53 22.60 -16.28
CA GLU A 347 -12.67 23.52 -16.26
C GLU A 347 -13.40 23.51 -14.91
N ALA A 348 -13.64 22.31 -14.36
CA ALA A 348 -14.35 22.13 -13.11
C ALA A 348 -13.54 22.55 -11.87
N TYR A 349 -12.21 22.43 -11.91
CA TYR A 349 -11.29 22.64 -10.79
C TYR A 349 -10.07 23.49 -11.17
N PRO A 350 -10.26 24.73 -11.65
CA PRO A 350 -9.19 25.52 -12.28
C PRO A 350 -8.07 25.98 -11.35
N GLN A 351 -8.25 25.82 -10.03
CA GLN A 351 -7.25 26.15 -9.00
C GLN A 351 -6.49 24.93 -8.47
N SER A 352 -6.79 23.72 -8.96
CA SER A 352 -6.08 22.52 -8.55
C SER A 352 -4.84 22.32 -9.39
N SER A 353 -3.66 22.26 -8.75
CA SER A 353 -2.43 21.93 -9.49
C SER A 353 -2.45 20.53 -10.12
N ASN A 354 -3.21 19.60 -9.52
CA ASN A 354 -3.25 18.19 -9.94
C ASN A 354 -3.95 18.01 -11.30
N VAL A 355 -5.01 18.77 -11.59
CA VAL A 355 -5.73 18.65 -12.87
C VAL A 355 -4.88 19.10 -14.07
N TYR A 356 -4.04 20.12 -13.90
CA TYR A 356 -3.09 20.53 -14.95
C TYR A 356 -1.94 19.53 -15.10
N ASP A 357 -1.50 18.90 -14.01
CA ASP A 357 -0.46 17.87 -14.07
C ASP A 357 -0.93 16.66 -14.89
N SER A 358 -2.11 16.10 -14.57
CA SER A 358 -2.72 15.00 -15.31
C SER A 358 -3.01 15.34 -16.78
N LEU A 359 -3.50 16.57 -17.07
CA LEU A 359 -3.71 17.00 -18.46
C LEU A 359 -2.38 17.14 -19.22
N GLY A 360 -1.33 17.63 -18.55
CA GLY A 360 0.02 17.69 -19.08
C GLY A 360 0.57 16.30 -19.47
N GLU A 361 0.34 15.30 -18.62
CA GLU A 361 0.70 13.91 -18.88
C GLU A 361 -0.06 13.33 -20.09
N ALA A 362 -1.36 13.56 -20.17
CA ALA A 362 -2.14 13.11 -21.32
C ALA A 362 -1.67 13.74 -22.64
N TYR A 363 -1.29 15.03 -22.64
CA TYR A 363 -0.70 15.67 -23.83
C TYR A 363 0.71 15.17 -24.15
N MET A 364 1.47 14.77 -23.14
CA MET A 364 2.76 14.10 -23.36
C MET A 364 2.60 12.80 -24.11
N ASP A 365 1.65 11.97 -23.67
CA ASP A 365 1.33 10.70 -24.31
C ASP A 365 0.80 10.90 -25.74
N ASP A 366 0.13 12.03 -26.00
CA ASP A 366 -0.35 12.42 -27.33
C ASP A 366 0.75 12.98 -28.25
N GLY A 367 1.95 13.18 -27.71
CA GLY A 367 3.07 13.82 -28.40
C GLY A 367 2.96 15.34 -28.53
N ASN A 368 1.92 15.96 -27.95
CA ASN A 368 1.69 17.40 -28.00
C ASN A 368 2.52 18.13 -26.92
N LYS A 369 3.84 18.17 -27.13
CA LYS A 369 4.80 18.79 -26.22
C LYS A 369 4.46 20.26 -25.86
N PRO A 370 4.03 21.13 -26.79
CA PRO A 370 3.68 22.51 -26.44
C PRO A 370 2.56 22.60 -25.39
N LEU A 371 1.48 21.84 -25.57
CA LEU A 371 0.37 21.83 -24.60
C LEU A 371 0.77 21.17 -23.28
N ALA A 372 1.60 20.12 -23.32
CA ALA A 372 2.16 19.54 -22.10
C ALA A 372 2.96 20.55 -21.29
N ILE A 373 3.89 21.28 -21.93
CA ILE A 373 4.70 22.32 -21.27
C ILE A 373 3.81 23.38 -20.61
N ALA A 374 2.80 23.89 -21.32
CA ALA A 374 1.92 24.91 -20.79
C ALA A 374 1.17 24.43 -19.53
N ASN A 375 0.68 23.19 -19.53
CA ASN A 375 -0.03 22.61 -18.40
C ASN A 375 0.88 22.34 -17.21
N TYR A 376 2.08 21.79 -17.42
CA TYR A 376 3.05 21.63 -16.32
C TYR A 376 3.49 22.96 -15.72
N GLN A 377 3.66 24.01 -16.54
CA GLN A 377 3.93 25.36 -16.02
C GLN A 377 2.77 25.85 -15.15
N LYS A 378 1.53 25.66 -15.59
CA LYS A 378 0.37 26.07 -14.79
C LYS A 378 0.24 25.31 -13.47
N SER A 379 0.52 24.00 -13.49
CA SER A 379 0.56 23.19 -12.27
C SER A 379 1.58 23.74 -11.27
N LEU A 380 2.77 24.15 -11.75
CA LEU A 380 3.82 24.76 -10.93
C LEU A 380 3.47 26.15 -10.39
N GLU A 381 2.76 26.96 -11.15
CA GLU A 381 2.27 28.25 -10.66
C GLU A 381 1.32 28.07 -9.47
N LEU A 382 0.42 27.08 -9.54
CA LEU A 382 -0.56 26.79 -8.49
C LEU A 382 0.07 26.06 -7.31
N ASN A 383 1.07 25.22 -7.56
CA ASN A 383 1.83 24.51 -6.54
C ASN A 383 3.33 24.55 -6.85
N PRO A 384 4.07 25.54 -6.32
CA PRO A 384 5.51 25.68 -6.55
C PRO A 384 6.34 24.49 -6.06
N LYS A 385 5.75 23.58 -5.27
CA LYS A 385 6.39 22.35 -4.78
C LYS A 385 6.13 21.13 -5.68
N ASN A 386 5.37 21.26 -6.77
CA ASN A 386 5.16 20.18 -7.72
C ASN A 386 6.44 19.90 -8.54
N ARG A 387 7.36 19.14 -7.95
CA ARG A 387 8.62 18.75 -8.59
C ARG A 387 8.43 17.82 -9.80
N GLY A 388 7.31 17.10 -9.88
CA GLY A 388 6.95 16.29 -11.05
C GLY A 388 6.85 17.13 -12.32
N ALA A 389 6.08 18.21 -12.24
CA ALA A 389 5.98 19.20 -13.30
C ALA A 389 7.35 19.83 -13.65
N VAL A 390 8.25 20.09 -12.67
CA VAL A 390 9.62 20.55 -12.94
C VAL A 390 10.41 19.53 -13.78
N VAL A 391 10.36 18.26 -13.38
CA VAL A 391 11.08 17.17 -14.08
C VAL A 391 10.56 17.01 -15.49
N MET A 392 9.23 17.03 -15.68
CA MET A 392 8.64 16.92 -17.01
C MET A 392 8.99 18.11 -17.89
N LEU A 393 8.99 19.33 -17.36
CA LEU A 393 9.45 20.52 -18.09
C LEU A 393 10.93 20.44 -18.47
N GLN A 394 11.80 19.91 -17.60
CA GLN A 394 13.21 19.69 -17.93
C GLN A 394 13.36 18.67 -19.07
N LYS A 395 12.64 17.55 -18.99
CA LYS A 395 12.63 16.51 -20.04
C LYS A 395 12.11 17.05 -21.38
N LEU A 396 11.10 17.92 -21.35
CA LEU A 396 10.46 18.50 -22.52
C LEU A 396 11.27 19.62 -23.18
N LYS A 397 12.07 20.34 -22.38
CA LYS A 397 12.94 21.44 -22.83
C LYS A 397 14.37 21.00 -23.12
N ALA A 398 14.70 19.74 -22.84
CA ALA A 398 15.97 19.17 -23.26
C ALA A 398 16.01 19.10 -24.81
N PRO A 399 17.12 19.52 -25.43
CA PRO A 399 17.25 19.65 -26.89
C PRO A 399 17.17 18.33 -27.65
#